data_AF-A0A8B9REP4-F1
#
_entry.id   AF-A0A8B9REP4-F1
#
_cell.length_a   1.000
_cell.length_b   1.000
_cell.length_c   1.000
_cell.angle_alpha   90.00
_cell.angle_beta   90.00
_cell.angle_gamma   90.00
#
_symmetry.space_group_name_H-M   'P 1'
#
loop_
_entity.id
_entity.type
_entity.pdbx_description
1 polymer ?
#
loop_
_entity_poly.entity_id
_entity_poly.type
_entity_poly.pdbx_seq_one_letter_code
_entity_poly.pdbx_strand_id
1 'polypeptide(L)'
;MRLWLMISGSGWRRILHKPRNPSPLLSAAAQMATDSSWLSPAEREQLLMELKATGWVELEERDALYKELHFKTFNQAFGFMSRVALQAEKINHHPEWFNVYNKVQITLTTHDCGGLSKKDVRLAKFIDKVALTM
;
A
#
# COMPACT_ATOMS: atom_id res chain seq x y z
N MET A 1 -21.12 -5.71 31.55
CA MET A 1 -21.86 -5.44 32.81
C MET A 1 -21.86 -3.95 33.08
N ARG A 2 -23.03 -3.31 33.19
CA ARG A 2 -23.14 -1.87 33.52
C ARG A 2 -23.35 -1.74 35.03
N LEU A 3 -22.40 -1.12 35.73
CA LEU A 3 -22.52 -0.79 37.14
C LEU A 3 -23.26 0.55 37.27
N TRP A 4 -24.38 0.57 37.98
CA TRP A 4 -25.08 1.79 38.37
C TRP A 4 -24.67 2.13 39.81
N LEU A 5 -24.23 3.36 40.07
CA LEU A 5 -24.02 3.87 41.43
C LEU A 5 -24.97 5.05 41.67
N MET A 6 -25.77 5.00 42.75
CA MET A 6 -26.59 6.12 43.20
C MET A 6 -25.71 7.20 43.85
N ILE A 7 -25.84 8.44 43.39
CA ILE A 7 -25.32 9.62 44.08
C ILE A 7 -26.53 10.45 44.50
N SER A 8 -26.57 10.84 45.78
CA SER A 8 -27.70 11.45 46.48
C SER A 8 -28.37 12.60 45.73
N GLY A 9 -29.70 12.49 45.57
CA GLY A 9 -30.63 13.61 45.63
C GLY A 9 -30.97 14.39 44.35
N SER A 10 -30.29 14.21 43.22
CA SER A 10 -30.65 14.94 42.00
C SER A 10 -30.26 14.23 40.70
N GLY A 11 -31.07 13.25 40.30
CA GLY A 11 -31.15 12.72 38.94
C GLY A 11 -30.02 11.77 38.50
N TRP A 12 -30.38 10.81 37.66
CA TRP A 12 -29.44 9.89 37.03
C TRP A 12 -28.59 10.63 35.99
N ARG A 13 -27.29 10.83 36.23
CA ARG A 13 -26.35 11.28 35.19
C ARG A 13 -25.65 10.07 34.57
N ARG A 14 -25.78 9.94 33.24
CA ARG A 14 -25.06 8.95 32.45
C ARG A 14 -23.57 9.31 32.45
N ILE A 15 -22.75 8.55 33.18
CA ILE A 15 -21.29 8.64 33.07
C ILE A 15 -20.90 8.10 31.69
N LEU A 16 -20.72 8.99 30.72
CA LEU A 16 -20.11 8.65 29.44
C LEU A 16 -18.67 8.22 29.69
N HIS A 17 -18.42 6.92 29.74
CA HIS A 17 -17.07 6.42 29.62
C HIS A 17 -16.57 6.82 28.24
N LYS A 18 -15.48 7.60 28.20
CA LYS A 18 -14.73 7.89 26.97
C LYS A 18 -14.49 6.55 26.26
N PRO A 19 -14.82 6.40 24.97
CA PRO A 19 -14.55 5.14 24.27
C PRO A 19 -13.06 4.82 24.42
N ARG A 20 -12.76 3.61 24.90
CA ARG A 20 -11.37 3.15 24.94
C ARG A 20 -10.87 3.12 23.50
N ASN A 21 -9.73 3.76 23.23
CA ASN A 21 -9.08 3.62 21.93
C ASN A 21 -8.88 2.13 21.66
N PRO A 22 -9.18 1.66 20.43
CA PRO A 22 -8.94 0.27 20.08
C PRO A 22 -7.46 -0.05 20.27
N SER A 23 -7.16 -1.28 20.71
CA SER A 23 -5.78 -1.73 20.88
C SER A 23 -4.98 -1.54 19.58
N PRO A 24 -3.66 -1.29 19.65
CA PRO A 24 -2.81 -1.12 18.46
C PRO A 24 -2.93 -2.27 17.45
N LEU A 25 -3.15 -3.49 17.96
CA LEU A 25 -3.29 -4.70 17.13
C LEU A 25 -4.62 -4.72 16.35
N LEU A 26 -5.73 -4.31 16.97
CA LEU A 26 -7.03 -4.14 16.29
C LEU A 26 -6.97 -3.02 15.23
N SER A 27 -6.21 -1.96 15.49
CA SER A 27 -5.99 -0.86 14.54
C SER A 27 -5.14 -1.28 13.34
N ALA A 28 -4.05 -2.02 13.58
CA ALA A 28 -3.17 -2.52 12.52
C ALA A 28 -3.90 -3.52 11.60
N ALA A 29 -4.69 -4.45 12.15
CA ALA A 29 -5.47 -5.39 11.36
C ALA A 29 -6.52 -4.69 10.49
N ALA A 30 -7.21 -3.67 11.03
CA ALA A 30 -8.13 -2.85 10.26
C ALA A 30 -7.43 -2.07 9.13
N GLN A 31 -6.24 -1.51 9.39
CA GLN A 31 -5.44 -0.83 8.38
C GLN A 31 -4.96 -1.78 7.27
N MET A 32 -4.53 -3.00 7.62
CA MET A 32 -4.15 -4.01 6.63
C MET A 32 -5.33 -4.44 5.75
N ALA A 33 -6.52 -4.55 6.32
CA ALA A 33 -7.74 -4.88 5.58
C ALA A 33 -8.12 -3.76 4.59
N THR A 34 -7.97 -2.49 4.96
CA THR A 34 -8.22 -1.37 4.04
C THR A 34 -7.14 -1.18 2.99
N ASP A 35 -5.92 -1.63 3.25
CA ASP A 35 -4.82 -1.50 2.30
C ASP A 35 -4.86 -2.58 1.21
N SER A 36 -5.60 -3.67 1.45
CA SER A 36 -5.72 -4.82 0.55
C SER A 36 -7.05 -4.85 -0.22
N SER A 37 -7.90 -3.82 -0.10
CA SER A 37 -9.09 -3.65 -0.95
C SER A 37 -8.74 -2.96 -2.26
N TRP A 38 -9.55 -3.19 -3.31
CA TRP A 38 -9.37 -2.48 -4.57
C TRP A 38 -9.49 -0.96 -4.40
N LEU A 39 -8.75 -0.20 -5.21
CA LEU A 39 -8.85 1.25 -5.24
C LEU A 39 -10.23 1.68 -5.76
N SER A 40 -10.90 2.57 -5.02
CA SER A 40 -12.10 3.24 -5.50
C SER A 40 -11.78 4.17 -6.69
N PRO A 41 -12.78 4.55 -7.52
CA PRO A 41 -12.55 5.47 -8.64
C PRO A 41 -11.89 6.79 -8.24
N ALA A 42 -12.29 7.36 -7.10
CA ALA A 42 -11.70 8.60 -6.58
C ALA A 42 -10.23 8.41 -6.14
N GLU A 43 -9.91 7.28 -5.50
CA GLU A 43 -8.53 6.95 -5.14
C GLU A 43 -7.67 6.69 -6.38
N ARG A 44 -8.21 6.04 -7.42
CA ARG A 44 -7.51 5.83 -8.69
C ARG A 44 -7.14 7.16 -9.33
N GLU A 45 -8.12 8.06 -9.48
CA GLU A 45 -7.92 9.38 -10.07
C GLU A 45 -6.75 10.11 -9.38
N GLN A 46 -6.79 10.16 -8.04
CA GLN A 46 -5.78 10.89 -7.27
C GLN A 46 -4.42 10.19 -7.25
N LEU A 47 -4.39 8.89 -6.96
CA LEU A 47 -3.14 8.16 -6.69
C LEU A 47 -2.41 7.75 -7.98
N LEU A 48 -3.14 7.44 -9.04
CA LEU A 48 -2.55 7.00 -10.30
C LEU A 48 -2.08 8.17 -11.16
N MET A 49 -2.65 9.37 -11.00
CA MET A 49 -2.20 10.56 -11.73
C MET A 49 -0.70 10.83 -11.49
N GLU A 50 -0.25 10.77 -10.23
CA GLU A 50 1.17 10.96 -9.87
C GLU A 50 2.07 9.87 -10.47
N LEU A 51 1.63 8.62 -10.46
CA LEU A 51 2.40 7.48 -10.99
C LEU A 51 2.47 7.52 -12.52
N LYS A 52 1.39 7.93 -13.18
CA LYS A 52 1.36 8.14 -14.63
C LYS A 52 2.35 9.22 -15.05
N ALA A 53 2.45 10.30 -14.27
CA ALA A 53 3.43 11.36 -14.52
C ALA A 53 4.89 10.89 -14.43
N THR A 54 5.18 9.80 -13.72
CA THR A 54 6.51 9.19 -13.65
C THR A 54 6.71 8.03 -14.64
N GLY A 55 5.71 7.72 -15.48
CA GLY A 55 5.81 6.71 -16.53
C GLY A 55 5.24 5.32 -16.18
N TRP A 56 4.45 5.20 -15.11
CA TRP A 56 3.61 4.01 -14.92
C TRP A 56 2.39 4.05 -15.85
N VAL A 57 1.96 2.89 -16.33
CA VAL A 57 0.74 2.74 -17.14
C VAL A 57 -0.16 1.67 -16.54
N GLU A 58 -1.47 1.79 -16.74
CA GLU A 58 -2.41 0.70 -16.45
C GLU A 58 -2.38 -0.30 -17.62
N LEU A 59 -2.41 -1.60 -17.32
CA LEU A 59 -2.54 -2.64 -18.35
C LEU A 59 -4.00 -2.77 -18.81
N GLU A 60 -4.22 -3.09 -20.09
CA GLU A 60 -5.57 -3.19 -20.66
C GLU A 60 -6.25 -4.51 -20.30
N GLU A 61 -5.48 -5.59 -20.26
CA GLU A 61 -5.94 -6.97 -20.07
C GLU A 61 -6.14 -7.36 -18.60
N ARG A 62 -5.59 -6.58 -17.66
CA ARG A 62 -5.67 -6.86 -16.22
C ARG A 62 -5.55 -5.59 -15.39
N ASP A 63 -6.19 -5.59 -14.22
CA ASP A 63 -6.13 -4.48 -13.26
C ASP A 63 -4.77 -4.42 -12.54
N ALA A 64 -3.79 -3.85 -13.22
CA ALA A 64 -2.40 -3.80 -12.78
C ALA A 64 -1.68 -2.56 -13.35
N LEU A 65 -0.62 -2.15 -12.66
CA LEU A 65 0.29 -1.10 -13.10
C LEU A 65 1.56 -1.70 -13.68
N TYR A 66 2.02 -1.17 -14.80
CA TYR A 66 3.25 -1.58 -15.48
C TYR A 66 4.24 -0.43 -15.63
N LYS A 67 5.53 -0.73 -15.52
CA LYS A 67 6.63 0.18 -15.87
C LYS A 67 7.88 -0.59 -16.29
N GLU A 68 8.59 -0.07 -17.28
CA GLU A 68 9.91 -0.55 -17.68
C GLU A 68 10.98 0.47 -17.27
N LEU A 69 12.04 -0.01 -16.62
CA LEU A 69 13.19 0.79 -16.19
C LEU A 69 14.47 0.31 -16.90
N HIS A 70 15.31 1.26 -17.29
CA HIS A 70 16.60 1.02 -17.96
C HIS A 70 17.74 1.60 -17.12
N PHE A 71 18.69 0.75 -16.76
CA PHE A 71 19.88 1.11 -15.99
C PHE A 71 21.11 1.13 -16.89
N LYS A 72 22.29 1.54 -16.38
CA LYS A 72 23.53 1.50 -17.19
C LYS A 72 24.09 0.09 -17.34
N THR A 73 23.95 -0.73 -16.31
CA THR A 73 24.54 -2.08 -16.25
C THR A 73 23.62 -3.05 -15.51
N PHE A 74 23.88 -4.35 -15.67
CA PHE A 74 23.20 -5.38 -14.88
C PHE A 74 23.42 -5.22 -13.37
N ASN A 75 24.62 -4.81 -12.94
CA ASN A 75 24.91 -4.62 -11.52
C ASN A 75 24.02 -3.53 -10.90
N GLN A 76 23.82 -2.41 -11.62
CA GLN A 76 22.89 -1.36 -11.19
C GLN A 76 21.44 -1.87 -11.14
N ALA A 77 20.99 -2.57 -12.18
CA ALA A 77 19.64 -3.13 -12.24
C ALA A 77 19.39 -4.09 -11.06
N PHE A 78 20.32 -4.99 -10.78
CA PHE A 78 20.19 -5.96 -9.70
C PHE A 78 20.31 -5.30 -8.30
N GLY A 79 21.13 -4.25 -8.16
CA GLY A 79 21.18 -3.44 -6.95
C GLY A 79 19.87 -2.71 -6.67
N PHE A 80 19.24 -2.14 -7.71
CA PHE A 80 17.88 -1.60 -7.65
C PHE A 80 16.87 -2.68 -7.20
N MET A 81 16.87 -3.84 -7.88
CA MET A 81 15.97 -4.96 -7.57
C MET A 81 16.11 -5.42 -6.13
N SER A 82 17.33 -5.53 -5.62
CA SER A 82 17.60 -5.93 -4.23
C SER A 82 16.97 -4.97 -3.21
N ARG A 83 17.02 -3.66 -3.47
CA ARG A 83 16.39 -2.65 -2.59
C ARG A 83 14.86 -2.75 -2.63
N VAL A 84 14.28 -3.01 -3.81
CA VAL A 84 12.83 -3.24 -3.97
C VAL A 84 12.40 -4.51 -3.24
N ALA A 85 13.16 -5.61 -3.34
CA ALA A 85 12.86 -6.86 -2.66
C ALA A 85 12.80 -6.70 -1.12
N LEU A 86 13.74 -5.96 -0.53
CA LEU A 86 13.72 -5.68 0.91
C LEU A 86 12.46 -4.90 1.35
N GLN A 87 12.01 -3.95 0.53
CA GLN A 87 10.78 -3.23 0.82
C GLN A 87 9.55 -4.09 0.62
N ALA A 88 9.52 -4.91 -0.44
CA ALA A 88 8.45 -5.85 -0.74
C ALA A 88 8.19 -6.80 0.44
N GLU A 89 9.26 -7.39 0.99
CA GLU A 89 9.19 -8.22 2.21
C GLU A 89 8.64 -7.43 3.40
N LYS A 90 9.14 -6.21 3.62
CA LYS A 90 8.71 -5.37 4.74
C LYS A 90 7.22 -5.04 4.72
N ILE A 91 6.63 -4.85 3.53
CA ILE A 91 5.20 -4.52 3.39
C ILE A 91 4.33 -5.73 3.05
N ASN A 92 4.95 -6.93 2.95
CA ASN A 92 4.32 -8.16 2.50
C ASN A 92 3.51 -7.96 1.21
N HIS A 93 4.17 -7.41 0.19
CA HIS A 93 3.61 -7.16 -1.14
C HIS A 93 4.72 -7.23 -2.18
N HIS A 94 4.61 -8.16 -3.12
CA HIS A 94 5.70 -8.49 -4.05
C HIS A 94 5.38 -8.05 -5.47
N PRO A 95 6.36 -7.54 -6.24
CA PRO A 95 6.16 -7.25 -7.64
C PRO A 95 6.18 -8.54 -8.48
N GLU A 96 5.47 -8.53 -9.59
CA GLU A 96 5.80 -9.38 -10.73
C GLU A 96 6.86 -8.66 -11.57
N TRP A 97 7.96 -9.31 -11.91
CA TRP A 97 8.97 -8.65 -12.74
C TRP A 97 9.71 -9.59 -13.69
N PHE A 98 10.29 -8.98 -14.72
CA PHE A 98 11.16 -9.63 -15.68
C PHE A 98 12.42 -8.76 -15.86
N ASN A 99 13.60 -9.38 -15.79
CA ASN A 99 14.87 -8.68 -15.93
C ASN A 99 15.72 -9.32 -17.02
N VAL A 100 16.23 -8.49 -17.94
CA VAL A 100 17.24 -8.86 -18.93
C VAL A 100 18.34 -7.80 -18.91
N TYR A 101 19.51 -8.18 -18.42
CA TYR A 101 20.66 -7.29 -18.28
C TYR A 101 20.29 -5.99 -17.53
N ASN A 102 20.31 -4.86 -18.21
CA ASN A 102 20.06 -3.54 -17.63
C ASN A 102 18.58 -3.11 -17.66
N LYS A 103 17.66 -3.96 -18.14
CA LYS A 103 16.23 -3.66 -18.23
C LYS A 103 15.44 -4.40 -17.16
N VAL A 104 14.55 -3.72 -16.46
CA VAL A 104 13.65 -4.30 -15.46
C VAL A 104 12.22 -3.90 -15.80
N GLN A 105 11.39 -4.87 -16.17
CA GLN A 105 9.96 -4.73 -16.40
C GLN A 105 9.23 -5.11 -15.12
N ILE A 106 8.36 -4.24 -14.62
CA ILE A 106 7.69 -4.40 -13.33
C ILE A 106 6.20 -4.30 -13.56
N THR A 107 5.45 -5.28 -13.07
CA THR A 107 3.99 -5.22 -12.92
C THR A 107 3.59 -5.31 -11.46
N LEU A 108 2.64 -4.48 -11.05
CA LEU A 108 2.09 -4.43 -9.70
C LEU A 108 0.58 -4.64 -9.74
N THR A 109 0.12 -5.62 -8.98
CA THR A 109 -1.29 -5.87 -8.69
C THR A 109 -1.41 -6.58 -7.34
N THR A 110 -2.55 -6.44 -6.67
CA THR A 110 -2.81 -7.15 -5.41
C THR A 110 -3.67 -8.38 -5.67
N HIS A 111 -3.05 -9.56 -5.62
CA HIS A 111 -3.72 -10.84 -5.87
C HIS A 111 -4.90 -11.09 -4.92
N ASP A 112 -4.78 -10.71 -3.65
CA ASP A 112 -5.82 -10.93 -2.63
C ASP A 112 -7.17 -10.30 -2.98
N CYS A 113 -7.15 -9.14 -3.66
CA CYS A 113 -8.36 -8.45 -4.14
C CYS A 113 -8.56 -8.52 -5.65
N GLY A 114 -7.69 -9.23 -6.38
CA GLY A 114 -7.77 -9.37 -7.83
C GLY A 114 -7.59 -8.08 -8.61
N GLY A 115 -6.85 -7.10 -8.08
CA GLY A 115 -6.71 -5.78 -8.72
C GLY A 115 -5.83 -4.80 -7.96
N LEU A 116 -5.85 -3.53 -8.37
CA LEU A 116 -5.02 -2.48 -7.79
C LEU A 116 -5.49 -2.10 -6.38
N SER A 117 -4.54 -2.04 -5.46
CA SER A 117 -4.75 -1.60 -4.07
C SER A 117 -3.77 -0.49 -3.66
N LYS A 118 -3.87 -0.05 -2.40
CA LYS A 118 -2.91 0.90 -1.81
C LYS A 118 -1.52 0.30 -1.66
N LYS A 119 -1.38 -1.03 -1.60
CA LYS A 119 -0.08 -1.70 -1.56
C LYS A 119 0.69 -1.50 -2.86
N ASP A 120 0.01 -1.61 -4.01
CA ASP A 120 0.59 -1.38 -5.33
C ASP A 120 1.11 0.05 -5.45
N VAL A 121 0.29 1.04 -5.08
CA VAL A 121 0.67 2.46 -5.09
C VAL A 121 1.87 2.71 -4.18
N ARG A 122 1.88 2.13 -2.98
CA ARG A 122 2.98 2.29 -2.01
C ARG A 122 4.29 1.72 -2.55
N LEU A 123 4.24 0.53 -3.16
CA LEU A 123 5.41 -0.10 -3.74
C LEU A 123 5.90 0.65 -5.00
N ALA A 124 4.99 1.10 -5.86
CA ALA A 124 5.31 1.92 -7.04
C ALA A 124 6.05 3.21 -6.66
N LYS A 125 5.55 3.95 -5.66
CA LYS A 125 6.21 5.16 -5.15
C LYS A 125 7.60 4.88 -4.58
N PHE A 126 7.76 3.74 -3.90
CA PHE A 126 9.08 3.34 -3.40
C PHE A 126 10.03 2.98 -4.55
N ILE A 127 9.56 2.22 -5.54
CA ILE A 127 10.31 1.89 -6.76
C ILE A 127 10.84 3.15 -7.43
N ASP A 128 9.97 4.15 -7.66
CA ASP A 128 10.38 5.42 -8.26
C ASP A 128 11.47 6.12 -7.45
N LYS A 129 11.32 6.17 -6.11
CA LYS A 129 12.33 6.74 -5.22
C LYS A 129 13.68 6.01 -5.32
N VAL A 130 13.69 4.69 -5.40
CA VAL A 130 14.93 3.91 -5.55
C VAL A 130 15.54 4.17 -6.91
N ALA A 131 14.75 4.14 -7.98
CA ALA A 131 15.19 4.35 -9.36
C ALA A 131 15.85 5.73 -9.56
N LEU A 132 15.33 6.79 -8.91
CA LEU A 132 15.92 8.13 -8.96
C LEU A 132 17.31 8.25 -8.30
N THR A 133 17.74 7.24 -7.53
CA THR A 133 19.01 7.25 -6.78
C THR A 133 20.05 6.28 -7.32
N MET A 134 19.79 5.63 -8.46
CA MET A 134 20.68 4.64 -9.10
C MET A 134 21.14 5.15 -10.47
#